data_AF-A0A0U1S4P9-F1
#
_entry.id   AF-A0A0U1S4P9-F1
#
_cell.length_a   1.000
_cell.length_b   1.000
_cell.length_c   1.000
_cell.angle_alpha   90.00
_cell.angle_beta   90.00
_cell.angle_gamma   90.00
#
_symmetry.space_group_name_H-M   'P 1'
#
loop_
_entity.id
_entity.type
_entity.pdbx_description
1 polymer ?
#
loop_
_entity_poly.entity_id
_entity_poly.type
_entity_poly.pdbx_seq_one_letter_code
_entity_poly.pdbx_strand_id
1 'polypeptide(L)' 'MSKLFVFLVIALVASVSAIPYLGGAKDHLGNYYDYATGQYSSSLTGRVYNHGYYGHNYGHGLYW' A
#
# COMPACT_ATOMS: atom_id res chain seq x y z
N MET A 1 -30.70 -18.95 -6.80
CA MET A 1 -29.28 -19.09 -6.37
C MET A 1 -29.24 -19.70 -4.98
N SER A 2 -28.36 -20.67 -4.73
CA SER A 2 -28.27 -21.34 -3.43
C SER A 2 -27.60 -20.43 -2.40
N LYS A 3 -27.97 -20.56 -1.12
CA LYS A 3 -27.39 -19.76 -0.02
C LYS A 3 -25.87 -19.95 0.09
N LEU A 4 -25.37 -21.16 -0.22
CA LEU A 4 -23.94 -21.49 -0.28
C LEU A 4 -23.18 -20.67 -1.34
N PHE A 5 -23.80 -20.43 -2.50
CA PHE A 5 -23.18 -19.63 -3.55
C PHE A 5 -23.02 -18.17 -3.13
N VAL A 6 -24.01 -17.60 -2.43
CA VAL A 6 -23.94 -16.23 -1.92
C VAL A 6 -22.85 -16.10 -0.85
N PHE A 7 -22.74 -17.06 0.07
CA PHE A 7 -21.66 -17.07 1.07
C PHE A 7 -20.27 -17.16 0.44
N LEU A 8 -20.10 -18.00 -0.59
CA LEU A 8 -18.83 -18.14 -1.31
C LEU A 8 -18.41 -16.82 -1.97
N VAL A 9 -19.35 -16.13 -2.62
CA VAL A 9 -19.09 -14.86 -3.28
C VAL A 9 -18.72 -13.77 -2.26
N ILE A 10 -19.43 -13.69 -1.13
CA ILE A 10 -19.11 -12.73 -0.07
C ILE A 10 -17.72 -13.02 0.53
N ALA A 11 -17.40 -14.29 0.78
CA ALA A 11 -16.09 -14.69 1.32
C ALA A 11 -14.94 -14.35 0.35
N LEU A 12 -15.14 -14.52 -0.96
CA LEU A 12 -14.17 -14.16 -1.99
C LEU A 12 -13.96 -12.64 -2.10
N VAL A 13 -15.04 -11.86 -2.04
CA VAL A 13 -14.93 -10.38 -2.08
C VAL A 13 -14.24 -9.85 -0.81
N ALA A 14 -14.50 -10.45 0.34
CA ALA A 14 -13.84 -10.10 1.59
C ALA A 14 -12.34 -10.44 1.59
N SER A 15 -11.91 -11.51 0.92
CA SER A 15 -10.48 -11.86 0.85
C SER A 15 -9.68 -10.96 -0.09
N VAL A 16 -10.27 -10.50 -1.20
CA VAL A 16 -9.60 -9.59 -2.15
C VAL A 16 -9.40 -8.19 -1.55
N SER A 17 -10.35 -7.71 -0.74
CA SER A 17 -10.23 -6.41 -0.05
C SER A 17 -9.23 -6.40 1.10
N ALA A 18 -8.80 -7.58 1.56
CA ALA A 18 -7.81 -7.73 2.62
C ALA A 18 -6.38 -7.89 2.11
N ILE A 19 -6.11 -7.75 0.80
CA ILE A 19 -4.74 -7.75 0.27
C ILE A 19 -4.13 -6.39 0.62
N PRO A 20 -3.24 -6.27 1.63
CA PRO A 20 -2.48 -5.04 1.79
C PRO A 20 -1.70 -4.82 0.49
N TYR A 21 -1.74 -3.60 -0.04
CA TYR A 21 -0.88 -3.21 -1.16
C TYR A 21 0.52 -3.78 -0.89
N LEU A 22 0.99 -4.66 -1.78
CA LEU A 22 2.12 -5.54 -1.56
C LEU A 22 3.43 -4.73 -1.56
N GLY A 23 3.67 -4.03 -0.45
CA GLY A 23 4.90 -3.35 -0.09
C GLY A 23 5.44 -2.38 -1.13
N GLY A 24 6.76 -2.44 -1.29
CA GLY A 24 7.56 -1.52 -2.05
C GLY A 24 8.70 -2.23 -2.77
N ALA A 25 9.35 -1.54 -3.70
CA ALA A 25 10.48 -2.08 -4.46
C ALA A 25 11.81 -1.55 -3.94
N LYS A 26 12.83 -2.41 -3.87
CA LYS A 26 14.22 -1.98 -3.74
C LYS A 26 14.88 -1.84 -5.10
N ASP A 27 15.65 -0.78 -5.30
CA ASP A 27 16.52 -0.65 -6.47
C ASP A 27 17.91 -1.26 -6.23
N HIS A 28 18.71 -1.34 -7.29
CA HIS A 28 20.08 -1.88 -7.25
C HIS A 28 21.04 -1.08 -6.38
N LEU A 29 20.70 0.18 -6.06
CA LEU A 29 21.47 1.03 -5.16
C LEU A 29 21.07 0.81 -3.70
N GLY A 30 20.04 -0.01 -3.44
CA GLY A 30 19.53 -0.33 -2.12
C GLY A 30 18.51 0.69 -1.60
N ASN A 31 18.07 1.64 -2.42
CA ASN A 31 16.97 2.52 -2.04
C ASN A 31 15.65 1.74 -2.09
N TYR A 32 14.65 2.16 -1.31
CA TYR A 32 13.35 1.51 -1.22
C TYR A 32 12.22 2.49 -1.54
N TYR A 33 11.29 2.09 -2.40
CA TYR A 33 10.09 2.84 -2.72
C TYR A 33 8.85 2.10 -2.24
N ASP A 34 8.10 2.66 -1.29
CA ASP A 34 6.88 2.08 -0.74
C ASP A 34 5.65 2.52 -1.56
N TYR A 35 4.98 1.56 -2.21
CA TYR A 35 3.83 1.86 -3.07
C TYR A 35 2.56 2.21 -2.29
N ALA A 36 2.50 1.88 -0.99
CA ALA A 36 1.33 2.15 -0.16
C ALA A 36 1.29 3.60 0.34
N THR A 37 2.45 4.15 0.68
CA THR A 37 2.61 5.50 1.25
C THR A 37 3.19 6.52 0.28
N GLY A 38 3.79 6.07 -0.83
CA GLY A 38 4.53 6.94 -1.74
C GLY A 38 5.89 7.40 -1.18
N GLN A 39 6.37 6.76 -0.12
CA GLN A 39 7.65 7.09 0.51
C GLN A 39 8.83 6.46 -0.24
N TYR A 40 9.93 7.20 -0.32
CA TYR A 40 11.19 6.77 -0.90
C TYR A 40 12.30 6.87 0.16
N SER A 41 12.95 5.77 0.51
CA SER A 41 14.09 5.72 1.42
C SER A 41 15.38 5.56 0.64
N SER A 42 16.34 6.48 0.82
CA SER A 42 17.64 6.42 0.15
C SER A 42 18.69 5.74 1.02
N SER A 43 19.36 4.73 0.47
CA SER A 43 20.50 4.06 1.09
C SER A 43 21.74 4.96 1.16
N LEU A 44 21.89 5.87 0.20
CA LEU A 44 23.05 6.76 0.09
C LEU A 44 23.02 7.88 1.15
N THR A 45 21.85 8.46 1.39
CA THR A 45 21.71 9.59 2.34
C THR A 45 21.12 9.17 3.67
N GLY A 46 20.56 7.96 3.78
CA GLY A 46 19.80 7.49 4.94
C GLY A 46 18.48 8.23 5.15
N ARG A 47 18.07 9.08 4.21
CA ARG A 47 16.87 9.93 4.33
C ARG A 47 15.67 9.27 3.70
N VAL A 48 14.51 9.53 4.29
CA VAL A 48 13.20 9.21 3.72
C VAL A 48 12.60 10.47 3.11
N TYR A 49 12.17 10.36 1.86
CA TYR A 49 11.55 11.39 1.06
C TYR A 49 10.10 10.98 0.83
N ASN A 50 9.17 11.78 1.30
CA ASN A 50 7.76 11.52 1.06
C ASN A 50 7.40 12.12 -0.31
N HIS A 51 7.16 11.29 -1.32
CA HIS A 51 6.55 11.78 -2.55
C HIS A 51 5.04 11.76 -2.32
N GLY A 52 4.51 12.88 -1.83
CA GLY A 52 3.08 13.03 -1.56
C GLY A 52 2.28 12.63 -2.80
N TYR A 53 1.72 11.44 -2.79
CA TYR A 53 0.80 10.99 -3.82
C TYR A 53 -0.44 11.87 -3.68
N TYR A 54 -0.60 12.82 -4.60
CA TYR A 54 -1.84 13.57 -4.78
C TYR A 54 -2.92 12.61 -5.30
N GLY A 55 -3.49 11.80 -4.40
CA GLY A 55 -4.42 10.73 -4.72
C GLY A 55 -5.36 10.44 -3.56
N HIS A 56 -6.21 11.41 -3.26
CA HIS A 56 -7.53 11.30 -2.60
C HIS A 56 -7.71 10.26 -1.46
N ASN A 57 -7.92 10.83 -0.25
CA ASN A 57 -8.75 10.33 0.85
C ASN A 57 -8.29 9.09 1.62
N TYR A 58 -7.32 9.21 2.53
CA TYR A 58 -7.49 8.70 3.90
C TYR A 58 -6.76 9.64 4.86
N GLY A 59 -7.50 10.08 5.89
CA GLY A 59 -7.08 11.12 6.82
C GLY A 59 -5.87 10.76 7.69
N HIS A 60 -5.38 11.81 8.36
CA HIS A 60 -4.23 11.87 9.26
C HIS A 60 -2.89 11.82 8.51
N GLY A 61 -2.08 12.86 8.45
CA GLY A 61 -2.00 14.04 9.28
C GLY A 61 -0.57 14.56 9.10
N LEU A 62 -0.44 15.84 8.78
CA LEU A 62 0.80 16.59 8.86
C LEU A 62 1.45 16.38 10.23
N TYR A 63 2.54 15.63 10.38
CA TYR A 63 3.41 15.75 11.56
C TYR A 63 4.85 15.30 11.25
N TRP A 64 5.69 16.32 11.03
CA TRP A 64 7.16 16.41 11.16
C TRP A 64 8.04 15.73 10.11
#